data_AF-A0A963HAC6-F1
#
_entry.id   AF-A0A963HAC6-F1
#
_cell.length_a   1.000
_cell.length_b   1.000
_cell.length_c   1.000
_cell.angle_alpha   90.00
_cell.angle_beta   90.00
_cell.angle_gamma   90.00
#
_symmetry.space_group_name_H-M   'P 1'
#
loop_
_entity.id
_entity.type
_entity.pdbx_description
1 polymer ?
#
loop_
_entity_poly.entity_id
_entity_poly.type
_entity_poly.pdbx_seq_one_letter_code
_entity_poly.pdbx_strand_id
1 'polypeptide(L)' 'MLQKYPDILAAKVQSRAGHRFDFDVTVSSPYDTPQRYADAFRVHGANGRVYATASGRWSTTMPANNPSPAISTA' A
#
# COMPACT_ATOMS: atom_id res chain seq x y z
N MET A 1 22.96 7.73 11.82
CA MET A 1 21.97 8.40 10.96
C MET A 1 20.63 7.74 11.22
N LEU A 2 19.65 8.46 11.79
CA LEU A 2 18.36 7.90 12.16
C LEU A 2 17.42 8.01 10.95
N GLN A 3 16.95 6.88 10.43
CA GLN A 3 16.00 6.83 9.33
C GLN A 3 14.71 7.55 9.78
N LYS A 4 14.40 8.69 9.15
CA LYS A 4 13.35 9.62 9.61
C LYS A 4 11.96 9.28 9.03
N TYR A 5 11.92 8.45 8.00
CA TYR A 5 10.71 8.04 7.29
C TYR A 5 10.69 6.52 7.11
N PRO A 6 9.50 5.91 7.21
CA PRO A 6 9.35 4.50 6.90
C PRO A 6 9.59 4.28 5.40
N ASP A 7 10.35 3.25 5.06
CA ASP A 7 10.64 2.91 3.66
C ASP A 7 9.95 1.59 3.29
N ILE A 8 9.51 1.46 2.03
CA ILE A 8 8.84 0.24 1.55
C ILE A 8 9.92 -0.78 1.18
N LEU A 9 10.08 -1.80 2.01
CA LEU A 9 11.07 -2.85 1.77
C LEU A 9 10.59 -3.85 0.72
N ALA A 10 9.31 -4.18 0.74
CA ALA A 10 8.72 -5.10 -0.21
C ALA A 10 7.22 -4.83 -0.36
N ALA A 11 6.73 -4.99 -1.59
CA ALA A 11 5.32 -4.93 -1.91
C ALA A 11 4.97 -6.09 -2.84
N LYS A 12 3.98 -6.88 -2.45
CA LYS A 12 3.40 -7.92 -3.30
C LYS A 12 1.94 -7.60 -3.56
N VAL A 13 1.54 -7.74 -4.81
CA VAL A 13 0.17 -7.51 -5.27
C VAL A 13 -0.35 -8.82 -5.84
N GLN A 14 -1.54 -9.22 -5.42
CA GLN A 14 -2.22 -10.40 -5.94
C GLN A 14 -3.59 -10.01 -6.45
N SER A 15 -3.84 -10.26 -7.72
CA SER A 15 -5.16 -10.12 -8.33
C SER A 15 -6.11 -11.20 -7.80
N ARG A 16 -7.35 -10.79 -7.49
CA ARG A 16 -8.47 -11.66 -7.12
C ARG A 16 -9.63 -11.42 -8.08
N ALA A 17 -10.58 -12.35 -8.10
CA ALA A 17 -11.80 -12.20 -8.88
C ALA A 17 -12.56 -10.91 -8.53
N GLY A 18 -13.22 -10.32 -9.52
CA GLY A 18 -14.09 -9.14 -9.30
C GLY A 18 -13.33 -7.85 -9.00
N HIS A 19 -12.18 -7.62 -9.64
CA HIS A 19 -11.36 -6.39 -9.49
C HIS A 19 -10.90 -6.13 -8.05
N ARG A 20 -10.78 -7.20 -7.28
CA ARG A 20 -10.26 -7.16 -5.93
C ARG A 20 -8.77 -7.47 -5.98
N PHE A 21 -8.01 -6.77 -5.14
CA PHE A 21 -6.56 -6.94 -5.07
C PHE A 21 -6.17 -7.11 -3.61
N ASP A 22 -5.37 -8.14 -3.35
CA ASP A 22 -4.74 -8.39 -2.06
C ASP A 22 -3.31 -7.86 -2.11
N PHE A 23 -2.89 -7.22 -1.04
CA PHE A 23 -1.59 -6.59 -0.97
C PHE A 23 -0.90 -6.93 0.33
N ASP A 24 0.38 -7.25 0.20
CA ASP A 24 1.25 -7.63 1.29
C ASP A 24 2.46 -6.68 1.24
N VAL A 25 2.48 -5.72 2.17
CA VAL A 25 3.49 -4.66 2.19
C VAL A 25 4.33 -4.75 3.45
N THR A 26 5.63 -4.92 3.25
CA THR A 26 6.65 -4.86 4.29
C THR A 26 7.21 -3.45 4.34
N VAL A 27 7.00 -2.78 5.47
CA VAL A 27 7.47 -1.41 5.70
C VAL A 27 8.60 -1.47 6.73
N SER A 28 9.75 -0.89 6.41
CA SER A 28 10.77 -0.63 7.41
C SER A 28 10.25 0.45 8.34
N SER A 29 10.28 0.18 9.64
CA SER A 29 9.85 1.16 10.60
C SER A 29 10.98 1.58 11.51
N PRO A 30 11.32 2.87 11.52
CA PRO A 30 12.02 3.47 12.65
C PRO A 30 11.06 3.78 13.82
N TYR A 31 9.75 3.52 13.70
CA TYR A 31 8.76 3.87 14.71
C TYR A 31 8.47 2.69 15.66
N ASP A 32 8.61 2.95 16.96
CA ASP A 32 8.18 2.02 18.02
C ASP A 32 6.64 1.91 18.16
N THR A 33 5.84 2.81 17.56
CA THR A 33 4.39 2.89 17.81
C THR A 33 3.51 2.54 16.59
N PRO A 34 2.56 1.59 16.72
CA PRO A 34 1.69 1.14 15.62
C PRO A 34 0.80 2.21 14.99
N GLN A 35 0.44 3.26 15.73
CA GLN A 35 -0.52 4.26 15.28
C GLN A 35 -0.02 5.12 14.11
N ARG A 36 1.30 5.18 13.87
CA ARG A 36 1.88 5.94 12.75
C ARG A 36 1.90 5.21 11.42
N TYR A 37 1.52 3.93 11.40
CA TYR A 37 1.52 3.16 10.17
C TYR A 37 0.27 3.31 9.29
N ALA A 38 -0.80 3.94 9.80
CA ALA A 38 -2.05 4.13 9.06
C ALA A 38 -1.87 4.94 7.75
N ASP A 39 -0.79 5.71 7.67
CA ASP A 39 -0.37 6.51 6.52
C ASP A 39 1.04 6.11 6.04
N ALA A 40 1.42 4.82 6.09
CA ALA A 40 2.77 4.40 5.68
C ALA A 40 2.95 4.34 4.15
N PHE A 41 1.91 3.93 3.41
CA PHE A 41 1.91 3.92 1.95
C PHE A 41 0.53 4.23 1.38
N ARG A 42 0.50 4.47 0.07
CA ARG A 42 -0.72 4.67 -0.72
C ARG A 42 -0.78 3.74 -1.90
N VAL A 43 -2.01 3.39 -2.27
CA VAL A 43 -2.33 2.52 -3.39
C VAL A 43 -3.07 3.36 -4.40
N HIS A 44 -2.54 3.45 -5.60
CA HIS A 44 -3.14 4.25 -6.65
C HIS A 44 -3.38 3.43 -7.90
N GLY A 45 -4.37 3.87 -8.67
CA GLY A 45 -4.60 3.37 -10.01
C GLY A 45 -3.65 3.94 -11.05
N ALA A 46 -3.71 3.41 -12.26
CA ALA A 46 -3.01 3.93 -13.42
C ALA A 46 -3.38 5.39 -13.74
N ASN A 47 -4.55 5.84 -13.26
CA ASN A 47 -5.02 7.23 -13.36
C ASN A 47 -4.50 8.16 -12.24
N GLY A 48 -3.64 7.67 -11.34
CA GLY A 48 -3.10 8.43 -10.20
C GLY A 48 -4.08 8.61 -9.04
N ARG A 49 -5.30 8.07 -9.11
CA ARG A 49 -6.28 8.15 -8.02
C ARG A 49 -5.89 7.21 -6.88
N VAL A 50 -5.90 7.71 -5.64
CA VAL A 50 -5.68 6.89 -4.44
C VAL A 50 -6.95 6.11 -4.09
N TYR A 51 -6.79 4.81 -3.85
CA TYR A 51 -7.86 3.87 -3.50
C TYR A 51 -7.75 3.30 -2.08
N ALA A 52 -6.55 3.33 -1.46
CA ALA A 52 -6.33 2.88 -0.09
C ALA A 52 -5.03 3.44 0.52
N THR A 53 -4.97 3.50 1.85
CA THR A 53 -3.79 3.78 2.68
C THR A 53 -3.78 2.82 3.88
N ALA A 54 -2.64 2.19 4.19
CA ALA A 54 -2.53 1.23 5.30
C ALA A 54 -1.06 0.83 5.57
N SER A 55 -0.87 -0.15 6.46
CA SER A 55 0.36 -0.94 6.63
C SER A 55 0.03 -2.43 6.77
N GLY A 56 0.88 -3.34 6.26
CA GLY A 56 0.71 -4.78 6.44
C GLY A 56 -0.07 -5.46 5.32
N ARG A 57 -0.94 -6.43 5.66
CA ARG A 57 -1.76 -7.19 4.72
C ARG A 57 -3.18 -6.63 4.65
N TRP A 58 -3.64 -6.29 3.45
CA TRP A 58 -4.93 -5.62 3.23
C TRP A 58 -5.48 -5.96 1.85
N SER A 59 -6.79 -5.75 1.68
CA SER A 59 -7.51 -6.02 0.43
C SER A 59 -8.37 -4.81 0.06
N THR A 60 -8.36 -4.41 -1.21
CA THR A 60 -9.25 -3.36 -1.72
C THR A 60 -9.89 -3.75 -3.05
N THR A 61 -11.05 -3.16 -3.35
CA THR A 61 -11.75 -3.35 -4.63
C THR A 61 -11.58 -2.11 -5.48
N MET A 62 -11.06 -2.31 -6.70
CA MET A 62 -10.87 -1.24 -7.67
C MET A 62 -11.96 -1.31 -8.76
N PRO A 63 -12.28 -0.18 -9.42
CA PRO A 63 -13.18 -0.21 -10.56
C PRO A 63 -12.52 -0.91 -11.76
N ALA A 64 -13.33 -1.55 -12.60
CA ALA A 64 -12.89 -2.39 -13.70
C ALA A 64 -11.96 -1.69 -14.72
N ASN A 65 -12.09 -0.37 -14.86
CA ASN A 65 -11.27 0.45 -15.73
C ASN A 65 -9.86 0.77 -15.17
N ASN A 66 -9.47 0.15 -14.06
CA ASN A 66 -8.19 0.37 -13.41
C ASN A 66 -7.51 -0.96 -13.05
N PRO A 67 -6.95 -1.68 -14.03
CA PRO A 67 -6.46 -3.05 -13.85
C PRO A 67 -5.06 -3.13 -13.20
N SER A 68 -4.33 -2.00 -13.10
CA SER A 68 -2.92 -1.98 -12.70
C SER A 68 -2.71 -1.09 -11.48
N PRO A 69 -2.80 -1.65 -10.26
CA PRO A 69 -2.49 -0.92 -9.04
C PRO A 69 -0.97 -0.72 -8.88
N ALA A 70 -0.58 0.43 -8.35
CA ALA A 70 0.78 0.73 -7.92
C ALA A 70 0.81 1.18 -6.45
N ILE A 71 1.94 0.91 -5.78
CA ILE A 71 2.17 1.26 -4.37
C ILE A 71 3.28 2.30 -4.32
N SER A 72 3.06 3.36 -3.54
CA SER A 72 4.06 4.39 -3.25
C SER A 72 4.11 4.69 -1.76
N THR A 73 5.28 5.09 -1.27
CA THR A 73 5.41 5.66 0.08
C THR A 73 4.53 6.90 0.20
N ALA A 74 3.97 7.10 1.40
CA ALA A 74 3.06 8.19 1.70
C ALA A 74 3.78 9.50 2.09
#